data_AF-A0A7U5S021-F1
#
_entry.id   AF-A0A7U5S021-F1
#
_cell.length_a   1.000
_cell.length_b   1.000
_cell.length_c   1.000
_cell.angle_alpha   90.00
_cell.angle_beta   90.00
_cell.angle_gamma   90.00
#
_symmetry.space_group_name_H-M   'P 1'
#
loop_
_entity.id
_entity.type
_entity.pdbx_description
1 polymer ?
#
loop_
_entity_poly.entity_id
_entity_poly.type
_entity_poly.pdbx_seq_one_letter_code
_entity_poly.pdbx_strand_id
1 'polypeptide(L)' 'MPSKHKHPAITPRPAPELRERAKLAVAEVNSTLNGHIIDFLRWLVGDTDELPPRPKKPIPPFKQ' A
#
# COMPACT_ATOMS: atom_id res chain seq x y z
N MET A 1 -18.56 23.60 3.30
CA MET A 1 -17.62 23.38 2.18
C MET A 1 -17.67 21.89 1.84
N PRO A 2 -18.14 21.46 0.66
CA PRO A 2 -18.13 20.04 0.34
C PRO A 2 -16.68 19.62 0.07
N SER A 3 -16.21 18.63 0.81
CA SER A 3 -14.83 18.11 0.74
C SER A 3 -14.51 17.67 -0.69
N LYS A 4 -13.56 18.35 -1.32
CA LYS A 4 -13.19 18.23 -2.74
C LYS A 4 -12.27 17.02 -3.01
N HIS A 5 -12.72 15.81 -2.71
CA HIS A 5 -12.09 14.63 -3.30
C HIS A 5 -12.85 14.26 -4.57
N LYS A 6 -12.22 14.46 -5.75
CA LYS A 6 -12.78 14.14 -7.07
C LYS A 6 -13.20 12.66 -7.18
N HIS A 7 -12.59 11.80 -6.37
CA HIS A 7 -12.87 10.37 -6.28
C HIS A 7 -13.04 9.96 -4.81
N PRO A 8 -14.06 9.16 -4.47
CA PRO A 8 -14.23 8.63 -3.11
C PRO A 8 -13.00 7.82 -2.68
N ALA A 9 -12.63 7.93 -1.40
CA ALA A 9 -11.54 7.13 -0.85
C ALA A 9 -11.93 5.66 -0.76
N ILE A 10 -11.11 4.78 -1.31
CA ILE A 10 -11.18 3.34 -1.03
C ILE A 10 -10.36 3.11 0.23
N THR A 11 -10.99 2.60 1.30
CA THR A 11 -10.30 2.28 2.56
C THR A 11 -10.29 0.77 2.77
N PRO A 12 -9.20 0.07 2.39
CA PRO A 12 -9.04 -1.34 2.69
C PRO A 12 -9.13 -1.59 4.19
N ARG A 13 -9.72 -2.73 4.57
CA ARG A 13 -9.86 -3.18 5.97
C ARG A 13 -9.03 -4.45 6.22
N PRO A 14 -7.70 -4.42 6.05
CA PRO A 14 -6.85 -5.57 6.35
C PRO A 14 -6.87 -5.88 7.85
N ALA A 15 -6.53 -7.12 8.21
CA ALA A 15 -6.27 -7.47 9.60
C ALA A 15 -5.27 -6.49 10.24
N PRO A 16 -5.42 -6.12 11.53
CA PRO A 16 -4.54 -5.12 12.17
C PRO A 16 -3.05 -5.46 12.05
N GLU A 17 -2.68 -6.72 12.25
CA GLU A 17 -1.30 -7.19 12.12
C GLU A 17 -0.74 -7.00 10.71
N LEU A 18 -1.57 -7.27 9.68
CA LEU A 18 -1.19 -7.03 8.29
C LEU A 18 -1.04 -5.54 8.01
N ARG A 19 -1.92 -4.69 8.57
CA ARG A 19 -1.83 -3.24 8.42
C ARG A 19 -0.52 -2.71 8.97
N GLU A 20 -0.11 -3.11 10.16
CA GLU A 20 1.14 -2.65 10.76
C GLU A 20 2.36 -3.16 9.99
N ARG A 21 2.36 -4.43 9.58
CA ARG A 21 3.45 -4.97 8.73
C ARG A 21 3.54 -4.26 7.38
N ALA A 22 2.40 -3.93 6.77
CA ALA A 22 2.36 -3.22 5.50
C ALA A 22 2.87 -1.77 5.64
N LYS A 23 2.59 -1.09 6.76
CA LYS A 23 3.17 0.24 7.04
C LYS A 23 4.69 0.19 7.14
N LEU A 24 5.24 -0.82 7.81
CA LEU A 24 6.68 -1.01 7.91
C LEU A 24 7.30 -1.31 6.54
N ALA A 25 6.66 -2.17 5.76
CA ALA A 25 7.12 -2.54 4.42
C ALA A 25 7.24 -1.32 3.50
N VAL A 26 6.19 -0.48 3.43
CA VAL A 26 6.22 0.70 2.55
C VAL A 26 7.23 1.76 3.03
N ALA A 27 7.46 1.86 4.35
CA ALA A 27 8.46 2.78 4.89
C ALA A 27 9.90 2.39 4.50
N GLU A 28 10.24 1.09 4.48
CA GLU A 28 11.59 0.62 4.07
C GLU A 28 11.93 0.98 2.63
N VAL A 29 10.92 1.05 1.75
CA VAL A 29 11.07 1.41 0.33
C VAL A 29 10.72 2.87 0.04
N ASN A 30 10.69 3.74 1.08
CA ASN A 30 10.38 5.17 0.97
C ASN A 30 9.05 5.48 0.26
N SER A 31 8.02 4.67 0.51
CA SER A 31 6.68 4.82 -0.09
C SER A 31 5.59 4.94 0.98
N THR A 32 4.34 4.97 0.54
CA THR A 32 3.14 5.01 1.40
C THR A 32 2.17 3.89 1.02
N LEU A 33 1.29 3.49 1.95
CA LEU A 33 0.26 2.48 1.66
C LEU A 33 -0.62 2.87 0.47
N ASN A 34 -1.05 4.12 0.43
CA ASN A 34 -1.91 4.60 -0.66
C ASN A 34 -1.15 4.61 -2.00
N GLY A 35 0.11 5.07 -2.01
CA GLY A 35 0.95 5.04 -3.21
C GLY A 35 1.14 3.63 -3.74
N HIS A 36 1.52 2.70 -2.88
CA HIS A 36 1.67 1.29 -3.25
C HIS A 36 0.40 0.65 -3.80
N ILE A 37 -0.76 0.95 -3.22
CA ILE A 37 -2.04 0.44 -3.73
C ILE A 37 -2.32 1.02 -5.12
N ILE A 38 -2.11 2.33 -5.32
CA ILE A 38 -2.32 2.97 -6.62
C ILE A 38 -1.38 2.38 -7.68
N ASP A 39 -0.09 2.21 -7.35
CA ASP A 39 0.90 1.67 -8.27
C ASP A 39 0.61 0.20 -8.60
N PHE A 40 0.18 -0.59 -7.62
CA PHE A 40 -0.31 -1.94 -7.86
C PHE A 40 -1.54 -1.96 -8.77
N LEU A 41 -2.50 -1.05 -8.57
CA LEU A 41 -3.68 -0.95 -9.42
C LEU A 41 -3.32 -0.55 -10.86
N ARG A 42 -2.36 0.36 -11.04
CA ARG A 42 -1.82 0.74 -12.36
C ARG A 42 -1.20 -0.45 -13.07
N TRP A 43 -0.37 -1.22 -12.36
CA TRP A 43 0.18 -2.46 -12.88
C TRP A 43 -0.93 -3.46 -13.25
N LEU A 44 -1.92 -3.63 -12.37
CA LEU A 44 -3.02 -4.57 -12.58
C LEU A 44 -3.88 -4.24 -13.80
N VAL A 45 -4.08 -2.95 -14.12
CA VAL A 45 -4.84 -2.52 -15.30
C VAL A 45 -3.98 -2.39 -16.57
N GLY A 46 -2.66 -2.65 -16.47
CA GLY A 46 -1.73 -2.58 -17.60
C GLY A 46 -1.25 -1.17 -17.95
N ASP A 47 -1.41 -0.19 -17.06
CA ASP A 47 -0.84 1.17 -17.25
C ASP A 47 0.69 1.17 -17.11
N THR A 48 1.24 0.16 -16.43
CA THR A 48 2.69 -0.05 -16.25
C THR A 48 2.99 -1.55 -16.12
N ASP A 49 4.15 -1.98 -16.60
CA ASP A 49 4.66 -3.35 -16.38
C ASP A 49 5.46 -3.48 -15.07
N GLU A 50 5.72 -2.36 -14.39
CA GLU A 50 6.51 -2.33 -13.17
C GLU A 50 5.64 -2.48 -11.92
N LEU A 51 5.96 -3.50 -11.11
CA LEU A 51 5.36 -3.68 -9.78
C LEU A 51 5.96 -2.70 -8.76
N PRO A 52 5.17 -2.26 -7.76
CA PRO A 52 5.71 -1.44 -6.68
C PRO A 52 6.83 -2.17 -5.92
N PRO A 53 7.87 -1.45 -5.47
CA PRO A 53 9.06 -2.05 -4.87
C PRO A 53 8.74 -2.72 -3.53
N ARG A 54 9.30 -3.89 -3.29
CA ARG A 54 9.18 -4.60 -2.00
C ARG A 54 10.46 -4.47 -1.16
N PRO A 55 10.34 -4.49 0.18
CA PRO A 55 11.48 -4.67 1.08
C PRO A 55 12.39 -5.83 0.66
N LYS A 56 13.70 -5.69 0.87
CA LYS A 56 14.65 -6.76 0.57
C LYS A 56 14.52 -7.92 1.55
N LYS A 57 14.12 -7.63 2.78
CA LYS A 57 13.90 -8.63 3.83
C LYS A 57 12.40 -8.73 4.13
N PRO A 58 11.86 -9.95 4.40
CA PRO A 58 10.48 -10.09 4.83
C PRO A 58 10.23 -9.33 6.13
N ILE A 59 9.13 -8.57 6.21
CA ILE A 59 8.68 -8.00 7.48
C ILE A 59 8.18 -9.16 8.36
N PRO A 60 8.81 -9.42 9.52
CA PRO A 60 8.45 -10.55 10.36
C PRO A 60 6.98 -10.46 10.81
N PRO A 61 6.31 -11.59 11.08
CA PRO A 61 5.02 -11.56 11.75
C PRO A 61 5.18 -10.95 13.14
N PHE A 62 4.16 -10.22 13.62
CA PHE A 62 4.13 -9.82 15.02
C PHE A 62 4.09 -11.09 15.87
N LYS A 63 5.04 -11.22 16.80
CA LYS A 63 4.93 -12.22 17.86
C LYS A 63 3.95 -11.64 18.89
N GLN A 64 2.80 -12.30 19.03
CA GLN A 64 1.88 -12.07 20.14
C GLN A 64 2.53 -12.48 21.46
#